data_AF-A0A1M6YTK5-F1
#
_entry.id   AF-A0A1M6YTK5-F1
#
_cell.length_a   1.000
_cell.length_b   1.000
_cell.length_c   1.000
_cell.angle_alpha   90.00
_cell.angle_beta   90.00
_cell.angle_gamma   90.00
#
_symmetry.space_group_name_H-M   'P 1'
#
loop_
_entity.id
_entity.type
_entity.pdbx_description
1 polymer ?
#
loop_
_entity_poly.entity_id
_entity_poly.type
_entity_poly.pdbx_seq_one_letter_code
_entity_poly.pdbx_strand_id
1 'polypeptide(L)'
;MRIIFALMIALLLAACSDSSSSSDSTLYFSENVKAFVTIENGKMKDSVIYLENTSSGVGDSLDQFSYYDKMSVDDSLQELCYSGDTRSMAIHVSLRFQPSADGKRIILGCGVNKSSNTIYFDDGDFPLTKNGYILDLMDSLEIGEKVYRNVLVFDGTKVDTNRCDIARFYYAATDGIVKVESKNGAVMTRVLKPASDGKTEDLSSSSEKSDAESSSSEASEEKSSSSEAETAESSSGEAPEQSSSSEAKEDSSSSETPESSSSEVTPRKIANIEVRTVQYVFGDMDFVRLTVANNEEHDLDSLTIRFYFTAKPEEAEKCATLVDEDLCQMFDAEGMSSPCENEREIRDLMRHSLPVRVAQLYDSVAKTYAYYFDISLGSTTFKPKSKMSIDLGFSKGISNDNYITCETMRASATKRFSKESGDWSWMPHALEDGAVYAGMPLETQEYGDAGEEIPLNPYVFVFRKELKEGFLWGYSPIDSIIGL
;
A
#
# COMPACT_ATOMS: atom_id res chain seq x y z
N MET A 1 -30.91 58.43 -57.28
CA MET A 1 -30.94 57.00 -56.87
C MET A 1 -29.57 56.32 -56.81
N ARG A 2 -28.56 56.66 -57.62
CA ARG A 2 -27.23 56.02 -57.57
C ARG A 2 -26.32 56.45 -56.40
N ILE A 3 -26.55 57.62 -55.81
CA ILE A 3 -25.73 58.13 -54.68
C ILE A 3 -26.19 57.54 -53.33
N ILE A 4 -27.48 57.22 -53.18
CA ILE A 4 -28.01 56.63 -51.94
C ILE A 4 -27.61 55.15 -51.81
N PHE A 5 -27.44 54.44 -52.94
CA PHE A 5 -26.99 53.05 -52.93
C PHE A 5 -25.50 52.90 -52.59
N ALA A 6 -24.66 53.89 -52.96
CA ALA A 6 -23.24 53.90 -52.60
C ALA A 6 -23.00 54.21 -51.11
N LEU A 7 -23.85 55.04 -50.49
CA LEU A 7 -23.74 55.35 -49.06
C LEU A 7 -24.21 54.20 -48.15
N MET A 8 -25.21 53.41 -48.58
CA MET A 8 -25.63 52.22 -47.82
C MET A 8 -24.61 51.09 -47.87
N ILE A 9 -23.88 50.91 -48.97
CA ILE A 9 -22.84 49.87 -49.07
C ILE A 9 -21.59 50.25 -48.25
N ALA A 10 -21.27 51.55 -48.15
CA ALA A 10 -20.19 52.02 -47.27
C ALA A 10 -20.52 51.88 -45.77
N LEU A 11 -21.80 52.03 -45.38
CA LEU A 11 -22.25 51.80 -44.00
C LEU A 11 -22.39 50.31 -43.65
N LEU A 12 -22.57 49.42 -44.63
CA LEU A 12 -22.57 47.96 -44.42
C LEU A 12 -21.15 47.36 -44.37
N LEU A 13 -20.15 48.02 -44.97
CA LEU A 13 -18.74 47.57 -44.91
C LEU A 13 -17.94 48.19 -43.75
N ALA A 14 -18.46 49.24 -43.09
CA ALA A 14 -17.91 49.73 -41.82
C ALA A 14 -18.41 48.96 -40.58
N ALA A 15 -19.32 48.00 -40.76
CA ALA A 15 -19.80 47.10 -39.70
C ALA A 15 -19.12 45.71 -39.71
N CYS A 16 -18.08 45.52 -40.54
CA CYS A 16 -17.32 44.27 -40.65
C CYS A 16 -15.81 44.50 -40.64
N SER A 17 -15.33 45.45 -39.84
CA SER A 17 -13.91 45.67 -39.57
C SER A 17 -13.73 45.71 -38.06
N ASP A 18 -12.91 44.79 -37.56
CA ASP A 18 -12.48 44.61 -36.16
C ASP A 18 -13.41 43.74 -35.29
N SER A 19 -13.70 42.53 -35.79
CA SER A 19 -13.95 41.38 -34.91
C SER A 19 -12.80 40.38 -34.97
N SER A 20 -11.56 40.86 -35.04
CA SER A 20 -10.45 40.15 -34.42
C SER A 20 -10.28 40.75 -33.03
N SER A 21 -11.29 40.55 -32.17
CA SER A 21 -11.03 40.54 -30.73
C SER A 21 -10.12 39.36 -30.49
N SER A 22 -8.82 39.59 -30.67
CA SER A 22 -7.80 38.93 -29.89
C SER A 22 -8.18 39.24 -28.44
N SER A 23 -9.07 38.43 -27.89
CA SER A 23 -9.26 38.36 -26.45
C SER A 23 -7.92 37.87 -25.95
N ASP A 24 -7.02 38.80 -25.65
CA ASP A 24 -6.04 38.64 -24.59
C ASP A 24 -6.85 38.41 -23.31
N SER A 25 -7.45 37.22 -23.21
CA SER A 25 -8.00 36.71 -21.99
C SER A 25 -6.80 36.35 -21.15
N THR A 26 -6.16 37.38 -20.59
CA THR A 26 -5.11 37.22 -19.58
C THR A 26 -5.74 36.40 -18.47
N LEU A 27 -5.33 35.14 -18.34
CA LEU A 27 -5.84 34.27 -17.30
C LEU A 27 -5.31 34.77 -15.96
N TYR A 28 -6.19 34.88 -14.97
CA TYR A 28 -5.84 35.38 -13.64
C TYR A 28 -6.43 34.47 -12.55
N PHE A 29 -5.99 34.62 -11.30
CA PHE A 29 -6.66 34.04 -10.14
C PHE A 29 -7.58 35.07 -9.50
N SER A 30 -8.79 34.68 -9.12
CA SER A 30 -9.71 35.56 -8.36
C SER A 30 -9.08 35.99 -7.02
N GLU A 31 -9.48 37.15 -6.48
CA GLU A 31 -8.96 37.68 -5.20
C GLU A 31 -9.07 36.67 -4.05
N ASN A 32 -10.15 35.89 -4.01
CA ASN A 32 -10.37 34.87 -2.98
C ASN A 32 -9.39 33.69 -3.08
N VAL A 33 -8.96 33.36 -4.30
CA VAL A 33 -8.00 32.28 -4.56
C VAL A 33 -6.56 32.77 -4.42
N LYS A 34 -6.31 34.09 -4.59
CA LYS A 34 -4.95 34.66 -4.46
C LYS A 34 -4.30 34.28 -3.14
N ALA A 35 -5.03 34.29 -2.02
CA ALA A 35 -4.47 33.91 -0.72
C ALA A 35 -3.83 32.50 -0.69
N PHE A 36 -4.26 31.58 -1.56
CA PHE A 36 -3.72 30.23 -1.69
C PHE A 36 -2.57 30.14 -2.71
N VAL A 37 -2.44 31.10 -3.63
CA VAL A 37 -1.48 31.08 -4.73
C VAL A 37 -0.34 32.09 -4.55
N THR A 38 -0.54 33.17 -3.79
CA THR A 38 0.44 34.27 -3.62
C THR A 38 1.41 34.07 -2.45
N ILE A 39 1.38 32.93 -1.76
CA ILE A 39 2.27 32.67 -0.63
C ILE A 39 3.71 32.60 -1.17
N GLU A 40 4.52 33.58 -0.77
CA GLU A 40 5.84 34.01 -1.30
C GLU A 40 6.67 32.95 -2.04
N ASN A 41 6.34 32.72 -3.33
CA ASN A 41 6.98 31.83 -4.32
C ASN A 41 6.39 30.41 -4.48
N GLY A 42 5.14 30.15 -4.08
CA GLY A 42 4.34 28.95 -4.44
C GLY A 42 4.97 27.60 -4.12
N LYS A 43 6.02 27.60 -3.31
CA LYS A 43 6.64 26.44 -2.72
C LYS A 43 6.25 26.46 -1.26
N MET A 44 5.11 25.88 -0.92
CA MET A 44 5.08 25.26 0.41
C MET A 44 6.27 24.31 0.44
N LYS A 45 7.10 24.39 1.48
CA LYS A 45 8.13 23.36 1.64
C LYS A 45 7.40 22.03 1.70
N ASP A 46 7.82 21.08 0.87
CA ASP A 46 7.35 19.71 0.98
C ASP A 46 7.45 19.32 2.45
N SER A 47 6.30 19.01 3.03
CA SER A 47 6.20 18.85 4.47
C SER A 47 5.43 17.59 4.78
N VAL A 48 5.98 16.82 5.72
CA VAL A 48 5.28 15.72 6.33
C VAL A 48 4.39 16.32 7.42
N ILE A 49 3.09 16.21 7.23
CA ILE A 49 2.09 16.64 8.21
C ILE A 49 1.68 15.44 9.03
N TYR A 50 1.67 15.56 10.35
CA TYR A 50 1.20 14.51 11.24
C TYR A 50 -0.27 14.77 11.58
N LEU A 51 -1.10 13.77 11.37
CA LEU A 51 -2.52 13.78 11.69
C LEU A 51 -2.75 12.79 12.82
N GLU A 52 -3.36 13.23 13.92
CA GLU A 52 -3.75 12.33 15.00
C GLU A 52 -5.25 12.08 14.92
N ASN A 53 -5.64 10.81 14.98
CA ASN A 53 -7.03 10.47 15.18
C ASN A 53 -7.42 10.78 16.64
N THR A 54 -8.27 11.79 16.80
CA THR A 54 -8.73 12.29 18.10
C THR A 54 -9.39 11.22 18.99
N SER A 55 -9.93 10.16 18.39
CA SER A 55 -10.61 9.07 19.11
C SER A 55 -9.69 7.90 19.50
N SER A 56 -8.59 7.68 18.78
CA SER A 56 -7.69 6.54 19.01
C SER A 56 -6.26 6.91 19.42
N GLY A 57 -5.86 8.17 19.27
CA GLY A 57 -4.47 8.62 19.48
C GLY A 57 -3.48 8.08 18.43
N VAL A 58 -3.98 7.38 17.40
CA VAL A 58 -3.13 6.85 16.33
C VAL A 58 -2.77 7.99 15.38
N GLY A 59 -1.47 8.17 15.15
CA GLY A 59 -0.93 9.12 14.20
C GLY A 59 -0.81 8.54 12.80
N ASP A 60 -1.13 9.34 11.78
CA ASP A 60 -0.72 9.13 10.40
C ASP A 60 0.17 10.31 9.96
N SER A 61 0.88 10.12 8.87
CA SER A 61 1.63 11.18 8.21
C SER A 61 1.15 11.36 6.78
N LEU A 62 0.99 12.61 6.38
CA LEU A 62 0.60 13.02 5.05
C LEU A 62 1.80 13.72 4.39
N ASP A 63 2.27 13.17 3.27
CA ASP A 63 3.26 13.83 2.43
C ASP A 63 2.54 14.93 1.64
N GLN A 64 2.80 16.20 1.96
CA GLN A 64 2.26 17.34 1.24
C GLN A 64 3.31 17.94 0.32
N PHE A 65 2.96 18.08 -0.95
CA PHE A 65 3.77 18.75 -1.96
C PHE A 65 2.96 19.81 -2.71
N SER A 66 3.65 20.88 -3.08
CA SER A 66 3.11 21.91 -3.97
C SER A 66 4.03 22.09 -5.16
N TYR A 67 3.50 21.99 -6.37
CA TYR A 67 4.26 22.27 -7.58
C TYR A 67 3.44 23.08 -8.56
N TYR A 68 4.15 23.82 -9.40
CA TYR A 68 3.57 24.46 -10.56
C TYR A 68 3.68 23.52 -11.74
N ASP A 69 2.54 23.06 -12.23
CA ASP A 69 2.51 22.31 -13.48
C ASP A 69 2.42 23.31 -14.65
N LYS A 70 3.24 23.08 -15.68
CA LYS A 70 3.17 23.86 -16.90
C LYS A 70 2.06 23.30 -17.76
N MET A 71 1.02 24.09 -18.02
CA MET A 71 -0.02 23.64 -18.95
C MET A 71 0.58 23.53 -20.35
N SER A 72 0.34 22.40 -21.03
CA SER A 72 1.02 21.99 -22.29
C SER A 72 0.85 22.93 -23.49
N VAL A 73 0.16 24.06 -23.33
CA VAL A 73 -0.24 24.96 -24.41
C VAL A 73 0.32 26.38 -24.22
N ASP A 74 0.72 26.78 -23.01
CA ASP A 74 1.27 28.12 -22.74
C ASP A 74 2.20 28.11 -21.51
N ASP A 75 3.50 28.36 -21.73
CA ASP A 75 4.55 28.39 -20.69
C ASP A 75 4.32 29.49 -19.62
N SER A 76 3.43 30.45 -19.87
CA SER A 76 3.08 31.50 -18.92
C SER A 76 2.01 31.09 -17.89
N LEU A 77 1.35 29.94 -18.11
CA LEU A 77 0.28 29.45 -17.25
C LEU A 77 0.78 28.34 -16.34
N GLN A 78 0.77 28.64 -15.05
CA GLN A 78 1.14 27.70 -14.00
C GLN A 78 -0.10 27.30 -13.21
N GLU A 79 -0.39 26.01 -13.17
CA GLU A 79 -1.40 25.44 -12.27
C GLU A 79 -0.73 25.16 -10.91
N LEU A 80 -1.33 25.64 -9.82
CA LEU A 80 -0.86 25.26 -8.48
C LEU A 80 -1.52 23.95 -8.09
N CYS A 81 -0.72 22.89 -7.98
CA CYS A 81 -1.17 21.58 -7.55
C CYS A 81 -0.77 21.35 -6.09
N TYR A 82 -1.76 21.04 -5.25
CA TYR A 82 -1.61 20.46 -3.93
C TYR A 82 -2.03 19.00 -3.99
N SER A 83 -1.27 18.13 -3.33
CA SER A 83 -1.65 16.74 -3.08
C SER A 83 -1.21 16.31 -1.69
N GLY A 84 -2.01 15.46 -1.07
CA GLY A 84 -1.75 14.84 0.22
C GLY A 84 -2.15 13.37 0.18
N ASP A 85 -1.17 12.52 0.45
CA ASP A 85 -1.34 11.08 0.57
C ASP A 85 -1.01 10.66 2.01
N THR A 86 -1.98 10.08 2.71
CA THR A 86 -1.74 9.47 4.02
C THR A 86 -1.01 8.13 3.87
N ARG A 87 -0.14 7.75 4.82
CA ARG A 87 0.67 6.52 4.71
C ARG A 87 -0.06 5.27 5.18
N SER A 88 -0.88 5.39 6.22
CA SER A 88 -1.59 4.25 6.80
C SER A 88 -3.05 4.17 6.36
N MET A 89 -3.65 5.31 6.05
CA MET A 89 -5.01 5.40 5.53
C MET A 89 -5.02 5.57 4.01
N ALA A 90 -6.09 5.12 3.35
CA ALA A 90 -6.30 5.32 1.91
C ALA A 90 -6.93 6.70 1.64
N ILE A 91 -6.36 7.77 2.20
CA ILE A 91 -6.85 9.14 1.96
C ILE A 91 -5.90 9.82 0.98
N HIS A 92 -6.37 9.99 -0.25
CA HIS A 92 -5.79 10.91 -1.22
C HIS A 92 -6.68 12.16 -1.32
N VAL A 93 -6.08 13.33 -1.14
CA VAL A 93 -6.71 14.63 -1.40
C VAL A 93 -5.78 15.44 -2.29
N SER A 94 -6.28 15.93 -3.42
CA SER A 94 -5.57 16.87 -4.27
C SER A 94 -6.42 18.10 -4.57
N LEU A 95 -5.84 19.29 -4.47
CA LEU A 95 -6.47 20.54 -4.87
C LEU A 95 -5.62 21.14 -5.97
N ARG A 96 -6.23 21.46 -7.10
CA ARG A 96 -5.54 22.19 -8.17
C ARG A 96 -6.26 23.49 -8.45
N PHE A 97 -5.48 24.56 -8.50
CA PHE A 97 -5.97 25.90 -8.81
C PHE A 97 -5.52 26.22 -10.23
N GLN A 98 -6.47 26.17 -11.17
CA GLN A 98 -6.19 26.38 -12.58
C GLN A 98 -6.56 27.82 -12.97
N PRO A 99 -5.61 28.62 -13.52
CA PRO A 99 -5.95 29.93 -14.07
C PRO A 99 -6.91 29.73 -15.25
N SER A 100 -7.97 30.54 -15.30
CA SER A 100 -9.01 30.47 -16.34
C SER A 100 -9.41 31.89 -16.75
N ALA A 101 -10.15 32.03 -17.86
CA ALA A 101 -10.55 33.35 -18.39
C ALA A 101 -11.33 34.16 -17.35
N ASP A 102 -12.02 33.46 -16.46
CA ASP A 102 -12.82 34.06 -15.39
C ASP A 102 -12.08 34.04 -14.03
N GLY A 103 -10.98 33.27 -13.95
CA GLY A 103 -10.14 33.08 -12.77
C GLY A 103 -10.73 32.21 -11.65
N LYS A 104 -11.56 31.23 -12.03
CA LYS A 104 -12.52 30.57 -11.12
C LYS A 104 -12.37 29.06 -10.98
N ARG A 105 -11.47 28.40 -11.72
CA ARG A 105 -11.42 26.92 -11.72
C ARG A 105 -10.62 26.35 -10.56
N ILE A 106 -11.30 25.60 -9.70
CA ILE A 106 -10.70 24.74 -8.66
C ILE A 106 -11.06 23.29 -8.98
N ILE A 107 -10.04 22.44 -9.04
CA ILE A 107 -10.16 21.02 -9.31
C ILE A 107 -9.82 20.25 -8.03
N LEU A 108 -10.80 19.55 -7.47
CA LEU A 108 -10.60 18.70 -6.31
C LEU A 108 -10.50 17.24 -6.77
N GLY A 109 -9.34 16.62 -6.57
CA GLY A 109 -9.18 15.17 -6.63
C GLY A 109 -9.30 14.57 -5.23
N CYS A 110 -9.98 13.44 -5.12
CA CYS A 110 -10.17 12.76 -3.84
C CYS A 110 -10.35 11.24 -4.04
N GLY A 111 -10.02 10.44 -3.02
CA GLY A 111 -10.35 9.02 -2.99
C GLY A 111 -9.16 8.14 -2.65
N VAL A 112 -9.18 6.89 -3.11
CA VAL A 112 -8.20 5.86 -2.74
C VAL A 112 -7.14 5.60 -3.82
N ASN A 113 -7.39 6.10 -5.04
CA ASN A 113 -6.46 6.07 -6.17
C ASN A 113 -6.38 7.48 -6.78
N LYS A 114 -5.16 7.95 -7.07
CA LYS A 114 -4.82 9.29 -7.61
C LYS A 114 -5.62 9.71 -8.87
N SER A 115 -6.31 8.78 -9.54
CA SER A 115 -6.95 8.97 -10.84
C SER A 115 -8.48 8.85 -10.86
N SER A 116 -9.14 8.50 -9.74
CA SER A 116 -10.52 7.97 -9.82
C SER A 116 -11.65 8.99 -9.64
N ASN A 117 -11.50 10.05 -8.83
CA ASN A 117 -12.58 11.02 -8.61
C ASN A 117 -12.09 12.45 -8.62
N THR A 118 -12.52 13.20 -9.64
CA THR A 118 -12.24 14.63 -9.78
C THR A 118 -13.55 15.42 -9.80
N ILE A 119 -13.60 16.48 -9.00
CA ILE A 119 -14.71 17.43 -8.91
C ILE A 119 -14.22 18.77 -9.43
N TYR A 120 -14.94 19.33 -10.40
CA TYR A 120 -14.63 20.61 -11.01
C TYR A 120 -15.58 21.68 -10.45
N PHE A 121 -15.01 22.69 -9.80
CA PHE A 121 -15.69 23.91 -9.42
C PHE A 121 -15.26 25.00 -10.39
N ASP A 122 -16.16 25.42 -11.27
CA ASP A 122 -15.90 26.44 -12.30
C ASP A 122 -16.38 27.84 -11.86
N ASP A 123 -16.90 27.96 -10.64
CA ASP A 123 -17.39 29.20 -10.04
C ASP A 123 -16.34 29.79 -9.08
N GLY A 124 -16.30 31.11 -8.93
CA GLY A 124 -15.21 31.84 -8.26
C GLY A 124 -15.61 32.56 -6.97
N ASP A 125 -16.89 32.45 -6.63
CA ASP A 125 -17.50 33.14 -5.51
C ASP A 125 -17.95 32.10 -4.51
N PHE A 126 -17.16 31.91 -3.44
CA PHE A 126 -17.47 30.97 -2.37
C PHE A 126 -18.81 31.33 -1.68
N PRO A 127 -19.63 30.34 -1.28
CA PRO A 127 -19.39 28.91 -1.40
C PRO A 127 -19.65 28.38 -2.83
N LEU A 128 -18.73 27.54 -3.32
CA LEU A 128 -18.86 26.83 -4.58
C LEU A 128 -19.67 25.55 -4.36
N THR A 129 -20.59 25.25 -5.26
CA THR A 129 -21.39 24.02 -5.16
C THR A 129 -21.37 23.22 -6.44
N LYS A 130 -21.18 21.91 -6.35
CA LYS A 130 -21.19 21.00 -7.49
C LYS A 130 -21.72 19.65 -7.07
N ASN A 131 -22.83 19.20 -7.66
CA ASN A 131 -23.39 17.87 -7.40
C ASN A 131 -23.57 17.55 -5.91
N GLY A 132 -23.94 18.55 -5.10
CA GLY A 132 -24.08 18.44 -3.64
C GLY A 132 -22.79 18.59 -2.84
N TYR A 133 -21.61 18.56 -3.48
CA TYR A 133 -20.34 18.96 -2.86
C TYR A 133 -20.31 20.47 -2.68
N ILE A 134 -19.78 20.92 -1.54
CA ILE A 134 -19.62 22.33 -1.22
C ILE A 134 -18.13 22.59 -0.99
N LEU A 135 -17.62 23.67 -1.57
CA LEU A 135 -16.32 24.23 -1.25
C LEU A 135 -16.57 25.63 -0.69
N ASP A 136 -16.18 25.86 0.55
CA ASP A 136 -16.39 27.13 1.24
C ASP A 136 -15.07 27.73 1.72
N LEU A 137 -15.08 29.01 2.04
CA LEU A 137 -13.94 29.73 2.59
C LEU A 137 -14.26 30.21 3.99
N MET A 138 -13.49 29.75 4.97
CA MET A 138 -13.54 30.21 6.35
C MET A 138 -12.37 31.15 6.64
N ASP A 139 -12.65 32.25 7.34
CA ASP A 139 -11.61 33.19 7.78
C ASP A 139 -10.57 32.52 8.68
N SER A 140 -11.02 31.64 9.58
CA SER A 140 -10.15 30.90 10.49
C SER A 140 -10.76 29.61 11.04
N LEU A 141 -9.89 28.68 11.45
CA LEU A 141 -10.22 27.44 12.16
C LEU A 141 -9.27 27.26 13.35
N GLU A 142 -9.83 26.98 14.54
CA GLU A 142 -9.06 26.67 15.74
C GLU A 142 -8.94 25.15 15.94
N ILE A 143 -7.73 24.65 16.12
CA ILE A 143 -7.45 23.25 16.45
C ILE A 143 -6.41 23.22 17.56
N GLY A 144 -6.80 22.70 18.73
CA GLY A 144 -5.98 22.81 19.93
C GLY A 144 -5.71 24.27 20.26
N GLU A 145 -4.46 24.64 20.46
CA GLU A 145 -4.04 26.01 20.76
C GLU A 145 -3.67 26.84 19.51
N LYS A 146 -3.78 26.26 18.31
CA LYS A 146 -3.37 26.90 17.06
C LYS A 146 -4.58 27.37 16.26
N VAL A 147 -4.50 28.61 15.78
CA VAL A 147 -5.48 29.21 14.86
C VAL A 147 -4.91 29.22 13.45
N TYR A 148 -5.60 28.53 12.55
CA TYR A 148 -5.33 28.53 11.12
C TYR A 148 -6.20 29.57 10.43
N ARG A 149 -5.66 30.27 9.42
CA ARG A 149 -6.38 31.35 8.69
C ARG A 149 -6.55 30.97 7.23
N ASN A 150 -7.55 31.59 6.57
CA ASN A 150 -7.88 31.37 5.16
C ASN A 150 -8.02 29.87 4.87
N VAL A 151 -9.04 29.26 5.47
CA VAL A 151 -9.25 27.82 5.47
C VAL A 151 -10.30 27.47 4.44
N LEU A 152 -9.89 26.75 3.40
CA LEU A 152 -10.79 26.18 2.42
C LEU A 152 -11.40 24.90 3.01
N VAL A 153 -12.73 24.83 2.97
CA VAL A 153 -13.51 23.74 3.56
C VAL A 153 -14.26 23.02 2.47
N PHE A 154 -13.91 21.75 2.28
CA PHE A 154 -14.72 20.86 1.49
C PHE A 154 -15.76 20.18 2.38
N ASP A 155 -17.01 20.13 1.93
CA ASP A 155 -18.10 19.41 2.56
C ASP A 155 -18.81 18.52 1.53
N GLY A 156 -18.67 17.21 1.71
CA GLY A 156 -19.33 16.15 0.94
C GLY A 156 -20.43 15.43 1.71
N THR A 157 -20.91 15.98 2.84
CA THR A 157 -21.90 15.32 3.72
C THR A 157 -23.30 15.25 3.13
N LYS A 158 -23.61 16.12 2.16
CA LYS A 158 -24.91 16.18 1.48
C LYS A 158 -24.98 15.35 0.19
N VAL A 159 -23.94 14.60 -0.13
CA VAL A 159 -23.86 13.81 -1.36
C VAL A 159 -24.14 12.35 -1.06
N ASP A 160 -25.23 11.83 -1.62
CA ASP A 160 -25.69 10.45 -1.42
C ASP A 160 -24.62 9.41 -1.83
N THR A 161 -23.99 9.62 -2.98
CA THR A 161 -22.82 8.84 -3.46
C THR A 161 -21.57 9.69 -3.46
N ASN A 162 -21.05 10.00 -2.27
CA ASN A 162 -19.80 10.71 -2.13
C ASN A 162 -18.62 9.78 -2.47
N ARG A 163 -17.95 10.07 -3.58
CA ARG A 163 -16.86 9.23 -4.11
C ARG A 163 -15.50 9.50 -3.47
N CYS A 164 -15.38 10.58 -2.69
CA CYS A 164 -14.16 10.92 -1.98
C CYS A 164 -13.94 10.08 -0.72
N ASP A 165 -14.98 9.41 -0.22
CA ASP A 165 -15.05 8.79 1.11
C ASP A 165 -14.68 9.72 2.30
N ILE A 166 -14.62 11.02 2.04
CA ILE A 166 -14.30 12.07 3.00
C ILE A 166 -15.56 12.90 3.22
N ALA A 167 -15.99 13.05 4.48
CA ALA A 167 -17.11 13.91 4.83
C ALA A 167 -16.71 15.37 4.72
N ARG A 168 -15.58 15.76 5.32
CA ARG A 168 -15.00 17.10 5.23
C ARG A 168 -13.49 17.06 5.25
N PHE A 169 -12.85 18.03 4.62
CA PHE A 169 -11.45 18.35 4.93
C PHE A 169 -11.24 19.86 4.96
N TYR A 170 -10.20 20.26 5.67
CA TYR A 170 -9.88 21.65 5.95
C TYR A 170 -8.45 21.90 5.48
N TYR A 171 -8.31 22.80 4.49
CA TYR A 171 -7.05 23.19 3.90
C TYR A 171 -6.75 24.66 4.21
N ALA A 172 -5.80 24.90 5.10
CA ALA A 172 -5.36 26.24 5.45
C ALA A 172 -4.32 26.75 4.46
N ALA A 173 -4.49 27.99 3.98
CA ALA A 173 -3.65 28.53 2.91
C ALA A 173 -2.15 28.43 3.18
N THR A 174 -1.68 28.67 4.41
CA THR A 174 -0.25 28.65 4.79
C THR A 174 0.25 27.33 5.35
N ASP A 175 -0.68 26.47 5.76
CA ASP A 175 -0.36 25.30 6.58
C ASP A 175 -0.71 24.00 5.85
N GLY A 176 -1.54 24.01 4.82
CA GLY A 176 -1.97 22.80 4.12
C GLY A 176 -3.15 22.12 4.80
N ILE A 177 -3.22 20.78 4.73
CA ILE A 177 -4.29 20.06 5.46
C ILE A 177 -4.09 20.19 6.96
N VAL A 178 -5.17 20.59 7.65
CA VAL A 178 -5.17 20.77 9.10
C VAL A 178 -6.17 19.87 9.80
N LYS A 179 -7.20 19.40 9.09
CA LYS A 179 -8.23 18.51 9.64
C LYS A 179 -8.91 17.72 8.52
N VAL A 180 -9.23 16.46 8.80
CA VAL A 180 -10.02 15.58 7.92
C VAL A 180 -11.10 14.88 8.76
N GLU A 181 -12.33 14.88 8.27
CA GLU A 181 -13.46 14.15 8.82
C GLU A 181 -13.87 13.09 7.79
N SER A 182 -13.79 11.81 8.16
CA SER A 182 -14.27 10.71 7.33
C SER A 182 -15.80 10.57 7.47
N LYS A 183 -16.42 9.85 6.53
CA LYS A 183 -17.87 9.58 6.60
C LYS A 183 -18.30 8.78 7.83
N ASN A 184 -17.44 7.88 8.31
CA ASN A 184 -17.71 7.10 9.51
C ASN A 184 -17.52 7.91 10.81
N GLY A 185 -17.26 9.21 10.71
CA GLY A 185 -17.16 10.12 11.85
C GLY A 185 -15.80 10.16 12.52
N ALA A 186 -14.78 9.48 11.98
CA ALA A 186 -13.42 9.63 12.46
C ALA A 186 -12.91 11.04 12.13
N VAL A 187 -12.34 11.69 13.15
CA VAL A 187 -11.81 13.05 13.03
C VAL A 187 -10.31 13.00 13.26
N MET A 188 -9.57 13.41 12.24
CA MET A 188 -8.13 13.54 12.26
C MET A 188 -7.76 15.02 12.26
N THR A 189 -6.93 15.41 13.22
CA THR A 189 -6.46 16.79 13.35
C THR A 189 -4.96 16.84 13.28
N ARG A 190 -4.44 17.91 12.68
CA ARG A 190 -3.00 18.13 12.62
C ARG A 190 -2.42 18.28 14.01
N VAL A 191 -1.33 17.57 14.25
CA VAL A 191 -0.51 17.67 15.46
C VAL A 191 0.90 18.10 15.11
N LEU A 192 1.62 18.58 16.13
CA LEU A 192 3.05 18.78 16.00
C LEU A 192 3.71 17.42 15.79
N LYS A 193 4.82 17.41 15.03
CA LYS A 193 5.65 16.20 14.87
C LYS A 193 5.88 15.59 16.26
N PRO A 194 5.51 14.31 16.49
CA PRO A 194 5.82 13.66 17.75
C PRO A 194 7.30 13.81 18.03
N ALA A 195 7.65 14.21 19.25
CA ALA A 195 9.03 14.27 19.70
C ALA A 195 9.54 12.83 19.95
N SER A 196 9.47 11.96 18.94
CA SER A 196 9.92 10.58 19.01
C SER A 196 11.29 10.46 18.35
N ASP A 197 12.26 10.21 19.23
CA ASP A 197 13.62 9.73 19.05
C ASP A 197 14.64 10.65 18.37
N GLY A 198 15.54 11.21 19.19
CA GLY A 198 16.64 12.09 18.81
C GLY A 198 17.72 11.45 17.93
N LYS A 199 17.36 10.91 16.78
CA LYS A 199 18.27 10.67 15.66
C LYS A 199 17.93 11.67 14.54
N THR A 200 18.74 12.71 14.50
CA THR A 200 18.83 13.72 13.45
C THR A 200 19.06 13.04 12.10
N GLU A 201 18.09 13.10 11.18
CA GLU A 201 18.37 13.00 9.75
C GLU A 201 18.41 14.43 9.18
N ASP A 202 19.61 15.00 9.13
CA ASP A 202 19.91 16.12 8.25
C ASP A 202 20.03 15.60 6.82
N LEU A 203 18.91 15.61 6.09
CA LEU A 203 18.90 15.47 4.63
C LEU A 203 19.01 16.85 3.99
N SER A 204 20.22 17.44 4.01
CA SER A 204 20.71 18.31 2.93
C SER A 204 22.14 18.81 3.21
N SER A 205 23.15 18.15 2.63
CA SER A 205 24.28 18.79 1.90
C SER A 205 25.53 17.90 1.90
N SER A 206 25.85 17.31 0.76
CA SER A 206 27.25 17.04 0.42
C SER A 206 27.43 17.01 -1.10
N SER A 207 27.88 18.13 -1.63
CA SER A 207 28.55 18.21 -2.93
C SER A 207 29.95 18.79 -2.71
N GLU A 208 30.93 17.98 -3.11
CA GLU A 208 32.29 18.33 -3.58
C GLU A 208 33.45 18.60 -2.61
N LYS A 209 34.56 17.88 -2.94
CA LYS A 209 36.01 18.15 -2.79
C LYS A 209 36.65 17.94 -1.41
N SER A 210 37.86 17.38 -1.28
CA SER A 210 38.83 16.71 -2.17
C SER A 210 40.03 16.26 -1.33
N ASP A 211 40.68 15.19 -1.78
CA ASP A 211 42.12 14.85 -1.69
C ASP A 211 42.82 14.45 -0.37
N ALA A 212 43.37 13.22 -0.47
CA ALA A 212 44.74 12.78 -0.14
C ALA A 212 45.18 12.66 1.33
N GLU A 213 45.48 11.43 1.77
CA GLU A 213 46.87 10.93 1.86
C GLU A 213 46.96 9.45 2.30
N SER A 214 47.61 8.66 1.46
CA SER A 214 48.65 7.64 1.69
C SER A 214 48.87 6.99 3.08
N SER A 215 49.00 5.66 3.06
CA SER A 215 50.19 4.85 3.49
C SER A 215 49.81 3.63 4.35
N SER A 216 49.94 2.43 3.76
CA SER A 216 50.96 1.39 4.05
C SER A 216 50.78 0.69 5.42
N SER A 217 50.22 -0.51 5.44
CA SER A 217 50.92 -1.82 5.46
C SER A 217 51.58 -2.16 6.80
N GLU A 218 51.19 -3.30 7.38
CA GLU A 218 52.16 -4.32 7.80
C GLU A 218 51.45 -5.65 8.11
N ALA A 219 52.10 -6.71 7.64
CA ALA A 219 51.75 -8.11 7.80
C ALA A 219 52.54 -8.72 8.97
N SER A 220 51.98 -9.74 9.61
CA SER A 220 52.68 -10.81 10.35
C SER A 220 51.64 -11.57 11.17
N GLU A 221 51.72 -12.86 11.47
CA GLU A 221 52.49 -13.99 10.97
C GLU A 221 51.73 -15.22 11.49
N GLU A 222 51.79 -16.31 10.75
CA GLU A 222 51.26 -17.62 11.13
C GLU A 222 51.89 -18.17 12.42
N LYS A 223 51.11 -18.94 13.21
CA LYS A 223 51.54 -20.28 13.65
C LYS A 223 50.40 -21.12 14.24
N SER A 224 50.02 -22.14 13.46
CA SER A 224 49.94 -23.57 13.80
C SER A 224 49.59 -23.99 15.24
N SER A 225 48.53 -24.80 15.40
CA SER A 225 48.69 -26.17 15.90
C SER A 225 47.46 -27.04 15.61
N SER A 226 47.74 -28.32 15.41
CA SER A 226 46.94 -29.45 14.92
C SER A 226 46.38 -30.34 16.03
N SER A 227 45.30 -31.07 15.74
CA SER A 227 45.11 -32.51 16.06
C SER A 227 43.77 -32.99 15.46
N GLU A 228 43.76 -33.88 14.46
CA GLU A 228 43.73 -35.36 14.53
C GLU A 228 42.37 -35.97 14.94
N ALA A 229 41.71 -36.66 13.99
CA ALA A 229 41.35 -38.09 14.08
C ALA A 229 40.56 -38.55 12.81
N GLU A 230 41.20 -39.34 11.95
CA GLU A 230 40.88 -40.78 11.67
C GLU A 230 39.42 -41.29 11.87
N THR A 231 38.78 -42.16 11.08
CA THR A 231 39.09 -42.99 9.89
C THR A 231 37.76 -43.49 9.29
N ALA A 232 37.84 -43.93 8.03
CA ALA A 232 36.84 -44.49 7.11
C ALA A 232 36.09 -45.78 7.52
N GLU A 233 34.97 -46.06 6.82
CA GLU A 233 34.66 -47.26 6.02
C GLU A 233 33.23 -47.14 5.44
N SER A 234 33.01 -47.05 4.12
CA SER A 234 32.88 -48.14 3.14
C SER A 234 31.60 -49.00 3.29
N SER A 235 30.67 -48.90 2.33
CA SER A 235 30.06 -50.06 1.67
C SER A 235 29.17 -49.67 0.48
N SER A 236 29.51 -50.21 -0.68
CA SER A 236 28.79 -50.31 -1.95
C SER A 236 27.59 -51.28 -1.91
N GLY A 237 26.68 -51.20 -2.90
CA GLY A 237 25.98 -52.39 -3.40
C GLY A 237 24.59 -52.21 -4.03
N GLU A 238 24.57 -52.21 -5.38
CA GLU A 238 23.60 -52.87 -6.28
C GLU A 238 22.08 -52.51 -6.29
N ALA A 239 21.67 -51.91 -7.42
CA ALA A 239 20.51 -52.32 -8.23
C ALA A 239 20.99 -53.38 -9.27
N PRO A 240 20.16 -54.09 -10.09
CA PRO A 240 18.76 -53.82 -10.47
C PRO A 240 17.84 -55.05 -10.62
N GLU A 241 16.51 -54.87 -10.72
CA GLU A 241 15.67 -55.78 -11.51
C GLU A 241 14.56 -55.01 -12.27
N GLN A 242 14.64 -55.12 -13.59
CA GLN A 242 13.55 -54.85 -14.54
C GLN A 242 12.52 -55.97 -14.46
N SER A 243 11.23 -55.63 -14.49
CA SER A 243 10.18 -56.56 -14.88
C SER A 243 9.19 -55.82 -15.79
N SER A 244 9.03 -56.41 -16.97
CA SER A 244 8.27 -55.96 -18.13
C SER A 244 6.80 -56.40 -18.10
N SER A 245 6.00 -55.67 -18.89
CA SER A 245 4.79 -56.09 -19.62
C SER A 245 3.50 -56.39 -18.82
N SER A 246 2.43 -55.65 -19.14
CA SER A 246 1.46 -56.12 -20.14
C SER A 246 0.46 -55.03 -20.52
N GLU A 247 0.22 -54.92 -21.83
CA GLU A 247 -0.86 -54.19 -22.46
C GLU A 247 -2.21 -54.88 -22.16
N ALA A 248 -3.24 -54.08 -21.88
CA ALA A 248 -4.62 -54.43 -22.18
C ALA A 248 -5.35 -53.16 -22.64
N LYS A 249 -5.68 -53.14 -23.93
CA LYS A 249 -6.68 -52.27 -24.54
C LYS A 249 -8.05 -52.67 -24.02
N GLU A 250 -8.85 -51.73 -23.52
CA GLU A 250 -10.30 -51.80 -23.66
C GLU A 250 -10.88 -50.40 -23.91
N ASP A 251 -11.97 -50.44 -24.67
CA ASP A 251 -12.52 -49.40 -25.52
C ASP A 251 -13.29 -48.29 -24.80
N SER A 252 -13.24 -47.14 -25.46
CA SER A 252 -14.18 -46.03 -25.50
C SER A 252 -15.53 -46.17 -24.77
N SER A 253 -15.79 -45.27 -23.83
CA SER A 253 -17.13 -44.74 -23.55
C SER A 253 -17.01 -43.32 -22.99
N SER A 254 -16.98 -42.33 -23.89
CA SER A 254 -17.04 -40.91 -23.57
C SER A 254 -18.47 -40.52 -23.15
N SER A 255 -18.68 -40.36 -21.85
CA SER A 255 -19.76 -39.52 -21.31
C SER A 255 -19.11 -38.26 -20.74
N GLU A 256 -19.03 -37.23 -21.57
CA GLU A 256 -18.62 -35.89 -21.17
C GLU A 256 -19.61 -35.36 -20.13
N THR A 257 -19.16 -35.35 -18.87
CA THR A 257 -19.72 -34.49 -17.85
C THR A 257 -18.94 -33.17 -17.97
N PRO A 258 -19.58 -31.99 -18.03
CA PRO A 258 -18.83 -30.76 -18.11
C PRO A 258 -18.06 -30.59 -16.81
N GLU A 259 -16.73 -30.66 -16.90
CA GLU A 259 -15.85 -30.14 -15.87
C GLU A 259 -16.23 -28.68 -15.65
N SER A 260 -16.83 -28.44 -14.49
CA SER A 260 -17.01 -27.12 -13.92
C SER A 260 -15.62 -26.53 -13.72
N SER A 261 -15.13 -25.79 -14.71
CA SER A 261 -13.92 -24.98 -14.58
C SER A 261 -14.18 -23.96 -13.48
N SER A 262 -13.67 -24.23 -12.28
CA SER A 262 -13.57 -23.23 -11.23
C SER A 262 -12.72 -22.09 -11.76
N SER A 263 -13.32 -20.94 -12.01
CA SER A 263 -12.59 -19.70 -12.27
C SER A 263 -11.73 -19.41 -11.05
N GLU A 264 -10.42 -19.58 -11.19
CA GLU A 264 -9.44 -19.26 -10.16
C GLU A 264 -9.41 -17.74 -9.95
N VAL A 265 -9.38 -17.31 -8.69
CA VAL A 265 -9.33 -15.88 -8.32
C VAL A 265 -8.04 -15.28 -8.82
N THR A 266 -8.15 -14.32 -9.74
CA THR A 266 -7.01 -13.57 -10.26
C THR A 266 -6.81 -12.31 -9.42
N PRO A 267 -5.75 -12.22 -8.61
CA PRO A 267 -5.53 -11.06 -7.74
C PRO A 267 -5.27 -9.77 -8.51
N ARG A 268 -5.33 -8.64 -7.82
CA ARG A 268 -4.74 -7.40 -8.31
C ARG A 268 -3.22 -7.59 -8.42
N LYS A 269 -2.64 -7.35 -9.60
CA LYS A 269 -1.21 -7.59 -9.87
C LYS A 269 -0.56 -6.35 -10.50
N ILE A 270 0.53 -5.88 -9.91
CA ILE A 270 1.54 -5.03 -10.55
C ILE A 270 2.76 -5.88 -10.95
N ALA A 271 2.99 -6.99 -10.23
CA ALA A 271 3.97 -8.02 -10.58
C ALA A 271 3.33 -9.41 -10.68
N ASN A 272 3.90 -10.26 -11.53
CA ASN A 272 3.57 -11.66 -11.71
C ASN A 272 4.20 -12.51 -10.60
N ILE A 273 3.58 -12.43 -9.44
CA ILE A 273 3.93 -13.22 -8.26
C ILE A 273 2.84 -14.28 -8.07
N GLU A 274 3.21 -15.43 -7.51
CA GLU A 274 2.25 -16.39 -6.95
C GLU A 274 2.49 -16.56 -5.47
N VAL A 275 1.41 -16.47 -4.69
CA VAL A 275 1.42 -16.80 -3.27
C VAL A 275 0.50 -17.98 -3.05
N ARG A 276 1.05 -19.06 -2.50
CA ARG A 276 0.34 -20.29 -2.17
C ARG A 276 0.48 -20.54 -0.68
N THR A 277 -0.61 -20.95 -0.05
CA THR A 277 -0.62 -21.18 1.40
C THR A 277 -1.41 -22.43 1.75
N VAL A 278 -0.87 -23.24 2.63
CA VAL A 278 -1.56 -24.36 3.27
C VAL A 278 -1.33 -24.30 4.76
N GLN A 279 -2.38 -24.58 5.53
CA GLN A 279 -2.28 -24.70 6.98
C GLN A 279 -2.01 -26.15 7.36
N TYR A 280 -1.21 -26.36 8.40
CA TYR A 280 -1.09 -27.65 9.08
C TYR A 280 -0.97 -27.42 10.59
N VAL A 281 -1.09 -28.49 11.38
CA VAL A 281 -0.95 -28.44 12.84
C VAL A 281 0.20 -29.33 13.27
N PHE A 282 1.15 -28.77 14.02
CA PHE A 282 2.28 -29.51 14.57
C PHE A 282 2.48 -29.13 16.04
N GLY A 283 2.57 -30.12 16.93
CA GLY A 283 2.80 -29.86 18.36
C GLY A 283 1.75 -28.96 19.03
N ASP A 284 0.47 -29.08 18.63
CA ASP A 284 -0.63 -28.20 19.07
C ASP A 284 -0.45 -26.73 18.66
N MET A 285 0.42 -26.41 17.71
CA MET A 285 0.52 -25.08 17.11
C MET A 285 -0.07 -25.09 15.71
N ASP A 286 -0.71 -23.98 15.33
CA ASP A 286 -1.03 -23.74 13.92
C ASP A 286 0.26 -23.37 13.19
N PHE A 287 0.41 -23.92 11.99
CA PHE A 287 1.45 -23.53 11.05
C PHE A 287 0.84 -23.18 9.71
N VAL A 288 1.50 -22.29 8.99
CA VAL A 288 1.24 -22.05 7.57
C VAL A 288 2.51 -22.26 6.80
N ARG A 289 2.46 -23.15 5.81
CA ARG A 289 3.46 -23.16 4.75
C ARG A 289 3.09 -22.10 3.73
N LEU A 290 3.95 -21.11 3.59
CA LEU A 290 3.85 -20.02 2.63
C LEU A 290 4.85 -20.28 1.51
N THR A 291 4.36 -20.39 0.27
CA THR A 291 5.20 -20.38 -0.93
C THR A 291 5.01 -19.07 -1.69
N VAL A 292 6.13 -18.40 -2.02
CA VAL A 292 6.17 -17.20 -2.87
C VAL A 292 6.99 -17.53 -4.10
N ALA A 293 6.42 -17.42 -5.30
CA ALA A 293 7.12 -17.63 -6.56
C ALA A 293 7.22 -16.34 -7.36
N ASN A 294 8.41 -16.09 -7.92
CA ASN A 294 8.65 -14.98 -8.84
C ASN A 294 8.52 -15.47 -10.28
N ASN A 295 7.41 -15.13 -10.95
CA ASN A 295 7.18 -15.45 -12.36
C ASN A 295 7.50 -14.27 -13.30
N GLU A 296 8.20 -13.24 -12.80
CA GLU A 296 8.74 -12.15 -13.60
C GLU A 296 10.01 -12.57 -14.36
N GLU A 297 10.34 -11.79 -15.39
CA GLU A 297 11.63 -11.91 -16.11
C GLU A 297 12.79 -11.23 -15.37
N HIS A 298 12.51 -10.53 -14.28
CA HIS A 298 13.50 -9.78 -13.49
C HIS A 298 13.48 -10.19 -12.01
N ASP A 299 14.57 -9.85 -11.33
CA ASP A 299 14.72 -10.13 -9.89
C ASP A 299 13.70 -9.33 -9.07
N LEU A 300 13.13 -9.98 -8.05
CA LEU A 300 12.37 -9.30 -7.00
C LEU A 300 13.15 -9.37 -5.68
N ASP A 301 13.14 -8.29 -4.92
CA ASP A 301 13.83 -8.18 -3.64
C ASP A 301 12.95 -7.47 -2.60
N SER A 302 13.38 -7.52 -1.34
CA SER A 302 12.78 -6.75 -0.24
C SER A 302 11.27 -6.91 -0.10
N LEU A 303 10.78 -8.12 -0.38
CA LEU A 303 9.36 -8.44 -0.32
C LEU A 303 8.90 -8.53 1.13
N THR A 304 7.73 -7.96 1.40
CA THR A 304 6.99 -8.12 2.66
C THR A 304 5.64 -8.75 2.35
N ILE A 305 5.30 -9.79 3.11
CA ILE A 305 4.07 -10.55 2.99
C ILE A 305 3.18 -10.23 4.18
N ARG A 306 1.94 -9.84 3.93
CA ARG A 306 0.99 -9.46 4.99
C ARG A 306 -0.20 -10.39 5.00
N PHE A 307 -0.46 -10.93 6.18
CA PHE A 307 -1.67 -11.69 6.49
C PHE A 307 -2.62 -10.85 7.32
N TYR A 308 -3.92 -11.03 7.10
CA TYR A 308 -4.99 -10.37 7.82
C TYR A 308 -5.83 -11.39 8.58
N PHE A 309 -6.17 -11.08 9.83
CA PHE A 309 -6.96 -11.95 10.70
C PHE A 309 -7.84 -11.13 11.63
N THR A 310 -8.84 -11.76 12.23
CA THR A 310 -9.80 -11.12 13.13
C THR A 310 -9.61 -11.66 14.53
N ALA A 311 -9.48 -10.79 15.53
CA ALA A 311 -9.23 -11.21 16.90
C ALA A 311 -9.78 -10.21 17.91
N LYS A 312 -9.97 -10.66 19.15
CA LYS A 312 -10.09 -9.74 20.28
C LYS A 312 -8.71 -9.21 20.67
N PRO A 313 -8.62 -8.03 21.31
CA PRO A 313 -7.33 -7.50 21.75
C PRO A 313 -6.52 -8.48 22.61
N GLU A 314 -7.16 -9.22 23.50
CA GLU A 314 -6.50 -10.22 24.35
C GLU A 314 -5.98 -11.46 23.61
N GLU A 315 -6.44 -11.71 22.37
CA GLU A 315 -6.00 -12.84 21.55
C GLU A 315 -4.82 -12.46 20.65
N ALA A 316 -4.70 -11.18 20.26
CA ALA A 316 -3.67 -10.71 19.32
C ALA A 316 -2.52 -9.95 20.00
N GLU A 317 -2.81 -9.15 21.02
CA GLU A 317 -1.86 -8.17 21.56
C GLU A 317 -1.04 -8.73 22.72
N LYS A 318 -0.03 -7.96 23.17
CA LYS A 318 0.77 -8.30 24.35
C LYS A 318 1.37 -9.71 24.26
N CYS A 319 1.98 -10.01 23.11
CA CYS A 319 2.58 -11.31 22.79
C CYS A 319 1.59 -12.50 22.76
N ALA A 320 0.27 -12.27 22.66
CA ALA A 320 -0.72 -13.34 22.63
C ALA A 320 -0.73 -14.14 21.32
N THR A 321 -0.39 -13.49 20.20
CA THR A 321 -0.20 -14.09 18.89
C THR A 321 1.05 -13.49 18.25
N LEU A 322 1.99 -14.36 17.91
CA LEU A 322 3.28 -14.07 17.28
C LEU A 322 3.50 -15.08 16.15
N VAL A 323 4.39 -14.73 15.23
CA VAL A 323 4.85 -15.62 14.16
C VAL A 323 6.32 -15.92 14.40
N ASP A 324 6.68 -17.21 14.35
CA ASP A 324 8.08 -17.68 14.31
C ASP A 324 8.31 -18.40 12.99
N GLU A 325 9.53 -18.32 12.50
CA GLU A 325 10.00 -19.14 11.39
C GLU A 325 10.48 -20.49 11.94
N ASP A 326 10.17 -21.56 11.21
CA ASP A 326 10.61 -22.93 11.55
C ASP A 326 11.49 -23.56 10.47
N LEU A 327 11.12 -23.41 9.20
CA LEU A 327 11.91 -23.88 8.07
C LEU A 327 11.78 -22.94 6.89
N CYS A 328 12.92 -22.59 6.27
CA CYS A 328 12.97 -21.78 5.06
C CYS A 328 13.78 -22.47 3.96
N GLN A 329 13.17 -22.63 2.79
CA GLN A 329 13.78 -23.20 1.59
C GLN A 329 13.63 -22.27 0.39
N MET A 330 14.72 -22.09 -0.35
CA MET A 330 14.74 -21.47 -1.68
C MET A 330 14.81 -22.55 -2.75
N PHE A 331 14.18 -22.30 -3.87
CA PHE A 331 14.24 -23.14 -5.06
C PHE A 331 14.62 -22.26 -6.25
N ASP A 332 15.61 -22.69 -7.02
CA ASP A 332 16.01 -22.02 -8.26
C ASP A 332 15.01 -22.27 -9.40
N ALA A 333 15.32 -21.75 -10.60
CA ALA A 333 14.49 -21.88 -11.78
C ALA A 333 14.37 -23.34 -12.26
N GLU A 334 15.32 -24.19 -11.89
CA GLU A 334 15.36 -25.62 -12.17
C GLU A 334 14.63 -26.44 -11.09
N GLY A 335 14.19 -25.81 -10.00
CA GLY A 335 13.48 -26.44 -8.90
C GLY A 335 14.40 -27.12 -7.87
N MET A 336 15.71 -26.87 -7.91
CA MET A 336 16.64 -27.38 -6.92
C MET A 336 16.49 -26.61 -5.61
N SER A 337 16.28 -27.32 -4.51
CA SER A 337 16.08 -26.73 -3.19
C SER A 337 17.41 -26.49 -2.46
N SER A 338 17.52 -25.35 -1.79
CA SER A 338 18.55 -25.05 -0.79
C SER A 338 17.93 -24.35 0.42
N PRO A 339 18.53 -24.44 1.63
CA PRO A 339 18.12 -23.59 2.74
C PRO A 339 18.21 -22.09 2.37
N CYS A 340 17.36 -21.26 2.96
CA CYS A 340 17.46 -19.81 2.80
C CYS A 340 18.75 -19.26 3.43
N GLU A 341 19.58 -18.56 2.66
CA GLU A 341 20.85 -18.01 3.15
C GLU A 341 20.67 -16.98 4.28
N ASN A 342 19.52 -16.29 4.30
CA ASN A 342 19.17 -15.24 5.25
C ASN A 342 18.09 -15.66 6.27
N GLU A 343 17.90 -16.97 6.51
CA GLU A 343 16.91 -17.51 7.46
C GLU A 343 16.93 -16.79 8.82
N ARG A 344 18.13 -16.58 9.39
CA ARG A 344 18.30 -15.88 10.66
C ARG A 344 17.80 -14.44 10.64
N GLU A 345 18.04 -13.73 9.54
CA GLU A 345 17.58 -12.34 9.36
C GLU A 345 16.05 -12.32 9.33
N ILE A 346 15.43 -13.19 8.51
CA ILE A 346 13.98 -13.31 8.39
C ILE A 346 13.37 -13.58 9.77
N ARG A 347 13.92 -14.52 10.52
CA ARG A 347 13.45 -14.86 11.85
C ARG A 347 13.56 -13.70 12.84
N ASP A 348 14.69 -12.98 12.84
CA ASP A 348 14.88 -11.79 13.67
C ASP A 348 13.89 -10.69 13.30
N LEU A 349 13.58 -10.50 12.01
CA LEU A 349 12.55 -9.56 11.55
C LEU A 349 11.14 -9.97 12.00
N MET A 350 10.80 -11.26 11.95
CA MET A 350 9.50 -11.77 12.40
C MET A 350 9.27 -11.57 13.89
N ARG A 351 10.31 -11.71 14.73
CA ARG A 351 10.22 -11.44 16.18
C ARG A 351 9.80 -9.99 16.50
N HIS A 352 10.09 -9.07 15.59
CA HIS A 352 9.68 -7.66 15.70
C HIS A 352 8.35 -7.37 14.99
N SER A 353 7.77 -8.35 14.31
CA SER A 353 6.49 -8.21 13.59
C SER A 353 5.30 -8.53 14.49
N LEU A 354 5.03 -7.63 15.43
CA LEU A 354 3.86 -7.73 16.28
C LEU A 354 2.58 -7.47 15.47
N PRO A 355 1.45 -8.13 15.79
CA PRO A 355 0.18 -7.82 15.16
C PRO A 355 -0.21 -6.35 15.31
N VAL A 356 -0.56 -5.72 14.20
CA VAL A 356 -1.01 -4.34 14.13
C VAL A 356 -2.53 -4.31 13.95
N ARG A 357 -3.20 -3.55 14.81
CA ARG A 357 -4.65 -3.39 14.80
C ARG A 357 -5.10 -2.46 13.68
N VAL A 358 -6.12 -2.86 12.92
CA VAL A 358 -6.80 -2.01 11.93
C VAL A 358 -8.04 -1.41 12.59
N ALA A 359 -7.88 -0.22 13.19
CA ALA A 359 -8.92 0.38 14.03
C ALA A 359 -10.26 0.64 13.30
N GLN A 360 -10.22 0.84 11.99
CA GLN A 360 -11.40 1.09 11.16
C GLN A 360 -12.29 -0.15 10.97
N LEU A 361 -11.74 -1.35 11.22
CA LEU A 361 -12.39 -2.64 11.04
C LEU A 361 -12.77 -3.26 12.39
N TYR A 362 -13.59 -2.54 13.16
CA TYR A 362 -14.11 -3.04 14.44
C TYR A 362 -15.51 -3.65 14.28
N ASP A 363 -15.65 -4.91 14.66
CA ASP A 363 -16.96 -5.56 14.78
C ASP A 363 -17.52 -5.33 16.20
N SER A 364 -18.53 -4.49 16.29
CA SER A 364 -19.19 -4.16 17.57
C SER A 364 -19.99 -5.30 18.19
N VAL A 365 -20.39 -6.31 17.41
CA VAL A 365 -21.14 -7.49 17.87
C VAL A 365 -20.16 -8.55 18.39
N ALA A 366 -19.17 -8.91 17.58
CA ALA A 366 -18.15 -9.91 17.95
C ALA A 366 -17.12 -9.37 18.95
N LYS A 367 -17.04 -8.04 19.09
CA LYS A 367 -16.03 -7.32 19.90
C LYS A 367 -14.60 -7.60 19.41
N THR A 368 -14.42 -7.76 18.11
CA THR A 368 -13.15 -8.06 17.46
C THR A 368 -12.69 -6.91 16.58
N TYR A 369 -11.39 -6.85 16.33
CA TYR A 369 -10.79 -6.00 15.30
C TYR A 369 -10.18 -6.89 14.22
N ALA A 370 -10.05 -6.35 13.00
CA ALA A 370 -9.06 -6.87 12.08
C ALA A 370 -7.64 -6.48 12.55
N TYR A 371 -6.72 -7.40 12.39
CA TYR A 371 -5.29 -7.27 12.64
C TYR A 371 -4.53 -7.72 11.39
N TYR A 372 -3.29 -7.28 11.29
CA TYR A 372 -2.33 -7.84 10.35
C TYR A 372 -0.97 -8.05 11.00
N PHE A 373 -0.16 -8.94 10.43
CA PHE A 373 1.28 -9.00 10.72
C PHE A 373 2.06 -9.04 9.40
N ASP A 374 3.26 -8.48 9.43
CA ASP A 374 4.12 -8.32 8.26
C ASP A 374 5.29 -9.31 8.33
N ILE A 375 5.36 -10.22 7.38
CA ILE A 375 6.47 -11.15 7.23
C ILE A 375 7.46 -10.52 6.24
N SER A 376 8.46 -9.84 6.76
CA SER A 376 9.56 -9.31 5.94
C SER A 376 10.48 -10.45 5.53
N LEU A 377 10.72 -10.59 4.23
CA LEU A 377 11.65 -11.58 3.69
C LEU A 377 13.10 -11.07 3.69
N GLY A 378 13.36 -9.93 4.35
CA GLY A 378 14.70 -9.39 4.53
C GLY A 378 15.43 -9.18 3.20
N SER A 379 16.72 -9.54 3.18
CA SER A 379 17.60 -9.46 2.01
C SER A 379 17.36 -10.51 0.91
N THR A 380 16.31 -11.34 1.00
CA THR A 380 16.03 -12.37 0.00
C THR A 380 15.83 -11.76 -1.39
N THR A 381 16.54 -12.31 -2.37
CA THR A 381 16.38 -12.00 -3.79
C THR A 381 15.76 -13.18 -4.51
N PHE A 382 14.57 -12.98 -5.09
CA PHE A 382 13.89 -13.94 -5.93
C PHE A 382 14.34 -13.75 -7.38
N LYS A 383 15.14 -14.68 -7.89
CA LYS A 383 15.49 -14.74 -9.32
C LYS A 383 14.27 -15.08 -10.17
N PRO A 384 14.27 -14.77 -11.48
CA PRO A 384 13.23 -15.21 -12.40
C PRO A 384 12.97 -16.71 -12.26
N LYS A 385 11.70 -17.09 -12.13
CA LYS A 385 11.21 -18.47 -11.94
C LYS A 385 11.68 -19.18 -10.66
N SER A 386 12.30 -18.47 -9.73
CA SER A 386 12.62 -19.00 -8.40
C SER A 386 11.38 -18.95 -7.49
N LYS A 387 11.39 -19.78 -6.45
CA LYS A 387 10.39 -19.74 -5.37
C LYS A 387 11.04 -19.88 -4.00
N MET A 388 10.38 -19.34 -2.98
CA MET A 388 10.70 -19.56 -1.58
C MET A 388 9.53 -20.29 -0.92
N SER A 389 9.81 -21.28 -0.08
CA SER A 389 8.85 -21.90 0.83
C SER A 389 9.30 -21.64 2.26
N ILE A 390 8.38 -21.17 3.11
CA ILE A 390 8.64 -20.89 4.51
C ILE A 390 7.52 -21.43 5.40
N ASP A 391 7.90 -22.14 6.45
CA ASP A 391 6.99 -22.66 7.46
C ASP A 391 6.88 -21.65 8.62
N LEU A 392 5.68 -21.09 8.78
CA LEU A 392 5.34 -20.05 9.74
C LEU A 392 4.57 -20.66 10.92
N GLY A 393 5.16 -20.70 12.09
CA GLY A 393 4.53 -21.19 13.32
C GLY A 393 3.87 -20.08 14.12
N PHE A 394 2.60 -20.27 14.50
CA PHE A 394 1.85 -19.31 15.30
C PHE A 394 1.98 -19.61 16.79
N SER A 395 2.74 -18.76 17.49
CA SER A 395 3.09 -18.93 18.90
C SER A 395 2.54 -17.79 19.76
N LYS A 396 2.45 -18.01 21.08
CA LYS A 396 2.45 -16.92 22.06
C LYS A 396 3.87 -16.64 22.56
N GLY A 397 4.05 -15.55 23.28
CA GLY A 397 5.35 -15.13 23.78
C GLY A 397 5.32 -14.43 25.13
N ILE A 398 6.48 -13.94 25.52
CA ILE A 398 6.71 -13.11 26.70
C ILE A 398 7.46 -11.84 26.33
N SER A 399 7.31 -10.80 27.13
CA SER A 399 8.03 -9.53 26.99
C SER A 399 8.65 -9.14 28.32
N ASN A 400 9.82 -8.51 28.26
CA ASN A 400 10.51 -7.91 29.41
C ASN A 400 10.57 -6.37 29.32
N ASP A 401 9.94 -5.76 28.32
CA ASP A 401 10.07 -4.34 27.97
C ASP A 401 8.72 -3.66 27.77
N ASN A 402 7.69 -4.10 28.52
CA ASN A 402 6.32 -3.59 28.43
C ASN A 402 5.70 -3.80 27.03
N TYR A 403 5.97 -4.97 26.43
CA TYR A 403 5.43 -5.41 25.15
C TYR A 403 5.89 -4.58 23.94
N ILE A 404 7.07 -3.95 24.04
CA ILE A 404 7.72 -3.31 22.89
C ILE A 404 8.28 -4.40 21.97
N THR A 405 8.89 -5.43 22.55
CA THR A 405 9.33 -6.65 21.85
C THR A 405 8.77 -7.90 22.53
N CYS A 406 8.67 -8.99 21.76
CA CYS A 406 8.18 -10.27 22.25
C CYS A 406 9.12 -11.40 21.82
N GLU A 407 9.51 -12.25 22.78
CA GLU A 407 10.18 -13.51 22.48
C GLU A 407 9.15 -14.64 22.43
N THR A 408 9.21 -15.47 21.38
CA THR A 408 8.29 -16.59 21.18
C THR A 408 8.57 -17.70 22.20
N MET A 409 7.51 -18.32 22.72
CA MET A 409 7.63 -19.48 23.62
C MET A 409 7.59 -20.82 22.89
N ARG A 410 7.40 -20.80 21.55
CA ARG A 410 7.09 -21.98 20.72
C ARG A 410 6.00 -22.85 21.34
N ALA A 411 4.89 -22.19 21.67
CA ALA A 411 3.69 -22.78 22.23
C ALA A 411 2.48 -22.12 21.58
N SER A 412 1.36 -22.85 21.42
CA SER A 412 0.15 -22.36 20.75
C SER A 412 -0.12 -20.89 21.03
N ALA A 413 -0.26 -20.10 19.97
CA ALA A 413 -0.86 -18.78 20.03
C ALA A 413 -2.25 -18.85 20.70
N THR A 414 -2.66 -17.72 21.27
CA THR A 414 -3.99 -17.61 21.89
C THR A 414 -5.08 -17.64 20.82
N LYS A 415 -4.82 -17.02 19.66
CA LYS A 415 -5.66 -17.14 18.47
C LYS A 415 -5.37 -18.47 17.76
N ARG A 416 -6.44 -19.17 17.37
CA ARG A 416 -6.40 -20.32 16.46
C ARG A 416 -6.88 -19.92 15.08
N PHE A 417 -6.21 -20.39 14.05
CA PHE A 417 -6.54 -20.09 12.66
C PHE A 417 -7.21 -21.30 12.01
N SER A 418 -8.17 -21.06 11.13
CA SER A 418 -8.72 -22.05 10.21
C SER A 418 -9.52 -21.32 9.14
N LYS A 419 -9.90 -21.98 8.03
CA LYS A 419 -10.79 -21.35 7.06
C LYS A 419 -12.17 -20.99 7.65
N GLU A 420 -12.59 -21.66 8.72
CA GLU A 420 -13.85 -21.40 9.43
C GLU A 420 -13.76 -20.26 10.45
N SER A 421 -12.55 -19.74 10.75
CA SER A 421 -12.37 -18.71 11.77
C SER A 421 -12.89 -17.33 11.34
N GLY A 422 -13.14 -17.13 10.04
CA GLY A 422 -13.48 -15.81 9.49
C GLY A 422 -12.29 -14.86 9.40
N ASP A 423 -11.05 -15.37 9.49
CA ASP A 423 -9.84 -14.58 9.27
C ASP A 423 -9.65 -14.32 7.78
N TRP A 424 -9.46 -13.07 7.37
CA TRP A 424 -9.43 -12.67 5.95
C TRP A 424 -8.49 -13.52 5.09
N SER A 425 -7.26 -13.78 5.54
CA SER A 425 -6.30 -14.56 4.75
C SER A 425 -6.52 -16.08 4.80
N TRP A 426 -7.46 -16.58 5.63
CA TRP A 426 -7.79 -18.01 5.74
C TRP A 426 -9.18 -18.34 5.21
N MET A 427 -10.14 -17.43 5.33
CA MET A 427 -11.54 -17.72 5.08
C MET A 427 -11.84 -17.90 3.59
N PRO A 428 -12.94 -18.58 3.24
CA PRO A 428 -13.43 -18.60 1.88
C PRO A 428 -13.84 -17.20 1.41
N HIS A 429 -13.62 -16.92 0.14
CA HIS A 429 -14.08 -15.70 -0.52
C HIS A 429 -14.74 -16.05 -1.85
N ALA A 430 -15.77 -15.29 -2.19
CA ALA A 430 -16.40 -15.32 -3.50
C ALA A 430 -16.41 -13.89 -4.05
N LEU A 431 -15.81 -13.69 -5.21
CA LEU A 431 -15.90 -12.44 -5.96
C LEU A 431 -17.15 -12.45 -6.86
N GLU A 432 -17.68 -11.27 -7.16
CA GLU A 432 -18.89 -11.10 -7.99
C GLU A 432 -18.75 -11.65 -9.42
N ASP A 433 -17.51 -11.79 -9.91
CA ASP A 433 -17.18 -12.35 -11.22
C ASP A 433 -17.16 -13.90 -11.26
N GLY A 434 -17.50 -14.54 -10.14
CA GLY A 434 -17.57 -16.00 -10.00
C GLY A 434 -16.24 -16.65 -9.60
N ALA A 435 -15.19 -15.88 -9.36
CA ALA A 435 -13.96 -16.44 -8.83
C ALA A 435 -14.07 -16.75 -7.33
N VAL A 436 -13.74 -17.98 -6.95
CA VAL A 436 -13.93 -18.50 -5.58
C VAL A 436 -12.60 -18.98 -5.02
N TYR A 437 -12.20 -18.42 -3.88
CA TYR A 437 -11.19 -19.03 -3.03
C TYR A 437 -11.90 -19.83 -1.94
N ALA A 438 -11.64 -21.13 -1.88
CA ALA A 438 -12.33 -22.04 -0.94
C ALA A 438 -11.88 -21.87 0.53
N GLY A 439 -10.94 -20.97 0.79
CA GLY A 439 -10.25 -20.83 2.07
C GLY A 439 -8.98 -21.66 2.12
N MET A 440 -8.13 -21.35 3.09
CA MET A 440 -6.84 -22.02 3.28
C MET A 440 -7.09 -23.48 3.70
N PRO A 441 -6.62 -24.47 2.93
CA PRO A 441 -6.81 -25.86 3.27
C PRO A 441 -6.00 -26.22 4.52
N LEU A 442 -6.54 -27.16 5.31
CA LEU A 442 -5.85 -27.77 6.43
C LEU A 442 -5.39 -29.16 6.01
N GLU A 443 -4.09 -29.36 5.94
CA GLU A 443 -3.47 -30.58 5.43
C GLU A 443 -2.38 -31.08 6.39
N THR A 444 -1.71 -32.18 6.01
CA THR A 444 -0.53 -32.66 6.73
C THR A 444 0.70 -31.82 6.39
N GLN A 445 1.73 -31.89 7.24
CA GLN A 445 2.98 -31.17 7.00
C GLN A 445 3.63 -31.57 5.66
N GLU A 446 3.50 -32.85 5.27
CA GLU A 446 4.06 -33.39 4.03
C GLU A 446 3.29 -32.92 2.78
N TYR A 447 2.01 -32.56 2.90
CA TYR A 447 1.24 -32.02 1.77
C TYR A 447 1.83 -30.72 1.25
N GLY A 448 2.49 -29.96 2.13
CA GLY A 448 3.18 -28.74 1.75
C GLY A 448 4.28 -28.93 0.70
N ASP A 449 4.76 -30.16 0.45
CA ASP A 449 5.75 -30.47 -0.58
C ASP A 449 5.11 -30.75 -1.95
N ALA A 450 3.77 -30.81 -2.02
CA ALA A 450 3.00 -31.09 -3.24
C ALA A 450 3.06 -29.97 -4.30
N GLY A 451 3.75 -28.85 -4.01
CA GLY A 451 4.07 -27.81 -4.97
C GLY A 451 2.84 -27.09 -5.53
N GLU A 452 2.51 -27.35 -6.80
CA GLU A 452 1.44 -26.66 -7.54
C GLU A 452 0.02 -27.08 -7.09
N GLU A 453 -0.12 -28.16 -6.33
CA GLU A 453 -1.40 -28.62 -5.78
C GLU A 453 -1.90 -27.74 -4.62
N ILE A 454 -1.05 -26.88 -4.07
CA ILE A 454 -1.44 -25.91 -3.03
C ILE A 454 -2.16 -24.73 -3.71
N PRO A 455 -3.38 -24.37 -3.29
CA PRO A 455 -4.15 -23.32 -3.95
C PRO A 455 -3.46 -21.95 -3.85
N LEU A 456 -3.61 -21.14 -4.90
CA LEU A 456 -3.28 -19.71 -4.84
C LEU A 456 -4.13 -19.04 -3.77
N ASN A 457 -3.48 -18.23 -2.92
CA ASN A 457 -4.16 -17.43 -1.90
C ASN A 457 -4.01 -15.93 -2.23
N PRO A 458 -4.97 -15.35 -2.97
CA PRO A 458 -4.95 -13.95 -3.37
C PRO A 458 -5.29 -12.99 -2.21
N TYR A 459 -5.66 -13.51 -1.04
CA TYR A 459 -6.01 -12.74 0.16
C TYR A 459 -4.83 -12.59 1.13
N VAL A 460 -3.63 -12.87 0.63
CA VAL A 460 -2.35 -12.51 1.23
C VAL A 460 -1.75 -11.36 0.41
N PHE A 461 -1.31 -10.31 1.08
CA PHE A 461 -0.91 -9.06 0.44
C PHE A 461 0.62 -8.97 0.34
N VAL A 462 1.15 -8.68 -0.85
CA VAL A 462 2.59 -8.60 -1.13
C VAL A 462 2.97 -7.18 -1.51
N PHE A 463 4.00 -6.64 -0.84
CA PHE A 463 4.48 -5.29 -1.10
C PHE A 463 5.97 -5.12 -0.79
N ARG A 464 6.59 -4.06 -1.30
CA ARG A 464 7.94 -3.60 -0.94
C ARG A 464 7.81 -2.39 -0.02
N LYS A 465 8.15 -2.56 1.26
CA LYS A 465 8.00 -1.51 2.28
C LYS A 465 8.79 -0.24 1.97
N GLU A 466 9.92 -0.36 1.27
CA GLU A 466 10.80 0.77 0.94
C GLU A 466 10.27 1.64 -0.22
N LEU A 467 9.29 1.16 -0.98
CA LEU A 467 8.72 1.91 -2.10
C LEU A 467 7.45 2.63 -1.67
N LYS A 468 7.36 3.93 -1.98
CA LYS A 468 6.18 4.77 -1.71
C LYS A 468 4.88 4.26 -2.36
N GLU A 469 4.99 3.44 -3.42
CA GLU A 469 3.89 2.79 -4.13
C GLU A 469 4.07 1.26 -4.15
N GLY A 470 4.66 0.71 -3.08
CA GLY A 470 5.22 -0.64 -3.06
C GLY A 470 4.26 -1.82 -3.16
N PHE A 471 2.97 -1.62 -3.45
CA PHE A 471 2.05 -2.73 -3.68
C PHE A 471 2.50 -3.55 -4.90
N LEU A 472 2.49 -4.87 -4.78
CA LEU A 472 2.82 -5.76 -5.89
C LEU A 472 1.68 -6.70 -6.24
N TRP A 473 1.02 -7.29 -5.23
CA TRP A 473 0.08 -8.39 -5.45
C TRP A 473 -0.89 -8.64 -4.29
N GLY A 474 -2.11 -9.07 -4.61
CA GLY A 474 -3.10 -9.57 -3.64
C GLY A 474 -4.23 -8.58 -3.30
N TYR A 475 -5.14 -9.00 -2.41
CA TYR A 475 -6.28 -8.23 -1.91
C TYR A 475 -6.19 -7.99 -0.40
N SER A 476 -6.65 -6.82 0.03
CA SER A 476 -6.76 -6.44 1.44
C SER A 476 -8.23 -6.31 1.89
N PRO A 477 -8.56 -6.60 3.17
CA PRO A 477 -9.89 -6.33 3.69
C PRO A 477 -10.25 -4.84 3.62
N ILE A 478 -9.26 -3.96 3.59
CA ILE A 478 -9.48 -2.51 3.47
C ILE A 478 -10.09 -2.19 2.10
N ASP A 479 -9.66 -2.87 1.04
CA ASP A 479 -10.19 -2.68 -0.32
C ASP A 479 -11.70 -2.99 -0.38
N SER A 480 -12.15 -4.00 0.37
CA SER A 480 -13.56 -4.44 0.39
C SER A 480 -14.51 -3.44 1.06
N ILE A 481 -14.03 -2.65 2.03
CA ILE A 481 -14.83 -1.57 2.66
C ILE A 481 -15.02 -0.41 1.68
N ILE A 482 -14.01 -0.19 0.84
CA ILE A 482 -13.92 0.96 -0.06
C ILE A 482 -14.78 0.75 -1.32
N GLY A 483 -15.28 -0.47 -1.55
CA GLY A 483 -16.14 -0.80 -2.70
C GLY A 483 -15.39 -0.64 -4.02
N LEU A 484 -14.20 -1.23 -4.11
CA LEU A 484 -13.40 -1.34 -5.34
C LEU A 484 -13.83 -2.52 -6.20
#